data_AF-A0A1J7GM10-F1
#
_entry.id   AF-A0A1J7GM10-F1
#
_cell.length_a   1.000
_cell.length_b   1.000
_cell.length_c   1.000
_cell.angle_alpha   90.00
_cell.angle_beta   90.00
_cell.angle_gamma   90.00
#
_symmetry.space_group_name_H-M   'P 1'
#
loop_
_entity.id
_entity.type
_entity.pdbx_description
1 polymer ?
#
loop_
_entity_poly.entity_id
_entity_poly.type
_entity_poly.pdbx_seq_one_letter_code
_entity_poly.pdbx_strand_id
1 'polypeptide(L)'
;MEEQGSSNINTKQHHNQATTTNNNNTYVDTTKAERAVWLLKCPSIVSRSLRSSPSDDPSLPIAKVVLSIDPLNSNDDDSPQFTMELAGTEAGNIPKCYDMDMTTDFIPMSVFSDTPQGKISVEGKILNKFDMRPRNQSLELYGKLCRERTNKYMVKNRQIQVIDNDNGAHMRPMPGMIIMASGPSDKKKTPARGTEMKRTRRDRGEMEEIVFKLFERQPNWSLRNLIQETDQPEQFLKDILKDLCVYNNKGANQGTYELKPEYRKSGD
;
A
#
# COMPACT_ATOMS: atom_id res chain seq x y z
N MET A 1 -17.30 -43.54 -72.87
CA MET A 1 -17.73 -42.27 -73.48
C MET A 1 -18.02 -41.34 -72.32
N GLU A 2 -16.97 -40.75 -71.72
CA GLU A 2 -16.28 -39.52 -72.17
C GLU A 2 -17.30 -38.36 -72.20
N GLU A 3 -17.09 -37.22 -71.54
CA GLU A 3 -15.85 -36.50 -71.34
C GLU A 3 -15.94 -35.54 -70.13
N GLN A 4 -14.75 -35.10 -69.70
CA GLN A 4 -14.46 -34.25 -68.55
C GLN A 4 -14.81 -32.78 -68.80
N GLY A 5 -14.89 -32.00 -67.71
CA GLY A 5 -14.97 -30.55 -67.75
C GLY A 5 -14.54 -29.92 -66.42
N SER A 6 -13.26 -30.02 -66.09
CA SER A 6 -12.62 -29.24 -65.04
C SER A 6 -12.54 -27.76 -65.46
N SER A 7 -12.94 -26.84 -64.59
CA SER A 7 -12.39 -25.47 -64.63
C SER A 7 -12.22 -24.94 -63.21
N ASN A 8 -11.06 -24.35 -63.02
CA ASN A 8 -10.39 -24.02 -61.79
C ASN A 8 -10.34 -22.48 -61.69
N ILE A 9 -10.18 -21.95 -60.46
CA ILE A 9 -9.64 -20.61 -60.15
C ILE A 9 -10.61 -19.42 -60.31
N ASN A 10 -11.02 -18.79 -59.21
CA ASN A 10 -10.27 -17.64 -58.67
C ASN A 10 -10.78 -17.16 -57.30
N THR A 11 -9.88 -17.25 -56.33
CA THR A 11 -9.94 -16.66 -54.99
C THR A 11 -9.90 -15.14 -55.11
N LYS A 12 -10.96 -14.44 -54.72
CA LYS A 12 -10.87 -13.00 -54.43
C LYS A 12 -10.74 -12.82 -52.92
N GLN A 13 -9.48 -12.82 -52.46
CA GLN A 13 -9.10 -12.16 -51.22
C GLN A 13 -9.31 -10.66 -51.42
N HIS A 14 -10.31 -10.09 -50.76
CA HIS A 14 -10.39 -8.65 -50.59
C HIS A 14 -9.44 -8.24 -49.48
N HIS A 15 -8.24 -7.82 -49.90
CA HIS A 15 -7.31 -7.05 -49.12
C HIS A 15 -7.90 -5.67 -48.86
N ASN A 16 -8.58 -5.49 -47.73
CA ASN A 16 -8.86 -4.16 -47.21
C ASN A 16 -7.80 -3.82 -46.17
N GLN A 17 -6.71 -3.22 -46.65
CA GLN A 17 -5.94 -2.28 -45.85
C GLN A 17 -6.84 -1.09 -45.53
N ALA A 18 -7.47 -1.14 -44.37
CA ALA A 18 -7.99 0.04 -43.69
C ALA A 18 -7.05 0.35 -42.53
N THR A 19 -6.19 1.34 -42.75
CA THR A 19 -5.51 2.10 -41.71
C THR A 19 -6.55 2.70 -40.77
N THR A 20 -6.74 2.09 -39.61
CA THR A 20 -7.61 2.61 -38.55
C THR A 20 -6.79 2.78 -37.27
N THR A 21 -6.29 4.00 -37.12
CA THR A 21 -6.31 4.84 -35.92
C THR A 21 -6.38 4.12 -34.56
N ASN A 22 -5.33 4.31 -33.76
CA ASN A 22 -5.25 4.02 -32.32
C ASN A 22 -6.56 4.35 -31.59
N ASN A 23 -7.34 3.31 -31.30
CA ASN A 23 -8.41 3.34 -30.30
C ASN A 23 -8.08 2.28 -29.25
N ASN A 24 -7.98 2.74 -28.01
CA ASN A 24 -7.57 1.95 -26.86
C ASN A 24 -8.35 0.63 -26.76
N ASN A 25 -7.59 -0.45 -26.62
CA ASN A 25 -7.94 -1.86 -26.45
C ASN A 25 -9.17 -2.09 -25.54
N THR A 26 -10.38 -2.13 -26.13
CA THR A 26 -11.63 -2.47 -25.41
C THR A 26 -12.25 -3.78 -25.89
N TYR A 27 -11.58 -4.49 -26.80
CA TYR A 27 -12.06 -5.76 -27.33
C TYR A 27 -11.54 -6.94 -26.50
N VAL A 28 -12.45 -7.83 -26.11
CA VAL A 28 -12.12 -9.09 -25.45
C VAL A 28 -11.89 -10.16 -26.51
N ASP A 29 -10.71 -10.76 -26.52
CA ASP A 29 -10.39 -11.88 -27.41
C ASP A 29 -11.13 -13.15 -26.95
N THR A 30 -12.02 -13.67 -27.80
CA THR A 30 -12.90 -14.83 -27.50
C THR A 30 -12.48 -16.11 -28.22
N THR A 31 -11.31 -16.14 -28.86
CA THR A 31 -10.85 -17.28 -29.67
C THR A 31 -10.83 -18.61 -28.93
N LYS A 32 -10.62 -18.60 -27.61
CA LYS A 32 -10.59 -19.81 -26.77
C LYS A 32 -11.86 -19.99 -25.92
N ALA A 33 -12.93 -19.25 -26.17
CA ALA A 33 -14.13 -19.26 -25.31
C ALA A 33 -14.73 -20.66 -25.13
N GLU A 34 -14.68 -21.51 -26.17
CA GLU A 34 -15.21 -22.87 -26.13
C GLU A 34 -14.26 -23.92 -25.54
N ARG A 35 -13.01 -23.54 -25.20
CA ARG A 35 -12.02 -24.45 -24.64
C ARG A 35 -12.48 -24.95 -23.27
N ALA A 36 -12.50 -26.28 -23.08
CA ALA A 36 -12.78 -26.86 -21.78
C ALA A 36 -11.56 -26.73 -20.85
N VAL A 37 -11.81 -26.24 -19.64
CA VAL A 37 -10.81 -26.06 -18.58
C VAL A 37 -11.28 -26.75 -17.30
N TRP A 38 -10.34 -27.26 -16.51
CA TRP A 38 -10.62 -27.83 -15.20
C TRP A 38 -10.28 -26.84 -14.08
N LEU A 39 -11.14 -26.78 -13.07
CA LEU A 39 -10.91 -25.99 -11.86
C LEU A 39 -10.52 -26.91 -10.71
N LEU A 40 -9.35 -26.71 -10.12
CA LEU A 40 -8.88 -27.51 -9.00
C LEU A 40 -8.79 -26.68 -7.71
N LYS A 41 -9.57 -27.05 -6.71
CA LYS A 41 -9.43 -26.56 -5.34
C LYS A 41 -8.44 -27.46 -4.60
N CYS A 42 -7.29 -26.91 -4.22
CA CYS A 42 -6.25 -27.64 -3.51
C CYS A 42 -5.90 -27.04 -2.14
N PRO A 43 -5.43 -27.84 -1.17
CA PRO A 43 -4.88 -27.33 0.08
C PRO A 43 -3.76 -26.30 -0.15
N SER A 44 -3.65 -25.31 0.74
CA SER A 44 -2.64 -24.22 0.62
C SER A 44 -1.19 -24.70 0.62
N ILE A 45 -0.93 -25.91 1.13
CA ILE A 45 0.40 -26.51 1.07
C ILE A 45 0.73 -27.04 -0.32
N VAL A 46 -0.26 -27.61 -1.01
CA VAL A 46 -0.12 -28.13 -2.38
C VAL A 46 0.13 -26.99 -3.35
N SER A 47 -0.70 -25.94 -3.30
CA SER A 47 -0.51 -24.75 -4.16
C SER A 47 0.83 -24.05 -3.94
N ARG A 48 1.38 -24.07 -2.72
CA ARG A 48 2.74 -23.57 -2.46
C ARG A 48 3.79 -24.48 -3.07
N SER A 49 3.65 -25.80 -2.91
CA SER A 49 4.56 -26.78 -3.50
C SER A 49 4.62 -26.69 -5.02
N LEU A 50 3.47 -26.49 -5.69
CA LEU A 50 3.41 -26.35 -7.14
C LEU A 50 4.02 -25.04 -7.66
N ARG A 51 4.10 -24.00 -6.81
CA ARG A 51 4.77 -22.73 -7.13
C ARG A 51 6.27 -22.78 -6.86
N SER A 52 6.69 -23.53 -5.85
CA SER A 52 8.09 -23.76 -5.53
C SER A 52 8.62 -24.94 -6.35
N SER A 53 8.90 -24.73 -7.64
CA SER A 53 9.56 -25.76 -8.46
C SER A 53 10.93 -26.10 -7.84
N PRO A 54 11.28 -27.39 -7.67
CA PRO A 54 12.59 -27.79 -7.15
C PRO A 54 13.73 -27.56 -8.15
N SER A 55 13.42 -27.28 -9.42
CA SER A 55 14.39 -26.98 -10.49
C SER A 55 13.92 -25.81 -11.34
N ASP A 56 14.88 -24.99 -11.80
CA ASP A 56 14.65 -23.94 -12.81
C ASP A 56 14.34 -24.49 -14.21
N ASP A 57 14.40 -25.82 -14.39
CA ASP A 57 14.02 -26.49 -15.63
C ASP A 57 12.48 -26.55 -15.73
N PRO A 58 11.85 -25.83 -16.68
CA PRO A 58 10.41 -25.81 -16.86
C PRO A 58 9.85 -27.13 -17.40
N SER A 59 10.71 -28.08 -17.81
CA SER A 59 10.30 -29.37 -18.36
C SER A 59 10.07 -30.46 -17.30
N LEU A 60 10.51 -30.24 -16.05
CA LEU A 60 10.37 -31.26 -15.01
C LEU A 60 8.90 -31.34 -14.52
N PRO A 61 8.27 -32.53 -14.53
CA PRO A 61 6.89 -32.67 -14.06
C PRO A 61 6.78 -32.43 -12.55
N ILE A 62 5.94 -31.46 -12.17
CA ILE A 62 5.69 -31.09 -10.76
C ILE A 62 4.62 -31.95 -10.08
N ALA A 63 3.75 -32.58 -10.87
CA ALA A 63 2.67 -33.44 -10.39
C ALA A 63 2.21 -34.40 -11.49
N LYS A 64 1.63 -35.53 -11.08
CA LYS A 64 1.00 -36.52 -11.95
C LYS A 64 -0.47 -36.67 -11.55
N VAL A 65 -1.38 -36.49 -12.51
CA VAL A 65 -2.80 -36.78 -12.33
C VAL A 65 -3.08 -38.17 -12.90
N VAL A 66 -3.76 -39.02 -12.12
CA VAL A 66 -4.10 -40.39 -12.50
C VAL A 66 -5.61 -40.53 -12.48
N LEU A 67 -6.17 -40.96 -13.61
CA LEU A 67 -7.54 -41.40 -13.77
C LEU A 67 -7.55 -42.93 -13.71
N SER A 68 -8.19 -43.48 -12.69
CA SER A 68 -8.43 -44.91 -12.56
C SER A 68 -9.87 -45.23 -12.95
N ILE A 69 -10.02 -46.16 -13.88
CA ILE A 69 -11.31 -46.67 -14.36
C ILE A 69 -11.29 -48.16 -14.07
N ASP A 70 -12.19 -48.62 -13.20
CA ASP A 70 -12.38 -50.05 -12.93
C ASP A 70 -13.64 -50.54 -13.64
N PRO A 71 -13.51 -51.21 -14.80
CA PRO A 71 -14.66 -51.67 -15.59
C PRO A 71 -15.43 -52.83 -14.94
N LEU A 72 -14.94 -53.41 -13.84
CA LEU A 72 -15.57 -54.53 -13.13
C LEU A 72 -16.25 -54.09 -11.83
N ASN A 73 -16.13 -52.82 -11.45
CA ASN A 73 -16.72 -52.30 -10.23
C ASN A 73 -18.22 -52.09 -10.45
N SER A 74 -19.04 -53.07 -10.04
CA SER A 74 -20.50 -53.06 -10.22
C SER A 74 -21.26 -52.22 -9.18
N ASN A 75 -20.57 -51.36 -8.42
CA ASN A 75 -21.23 -50.47 -7.48
C ASN A 75 -21.86 -49.31 -8.28
N ASP A 76 -23.01 -48.79 -7.85
CA ASP A 76 -23.72 -47.65 -8.48
C ASP A 76 -22.90 -46.32 -8.57
N ASP A 77 -21.63 -46.37 -8.17
CA ASP A 77 -20.64 -45.31 -8.24
C ASP A 77 -19.61 -45.65 -9.34
N ASP A 78 -20.07 -45.71 -10.58
CA ASP A 78 -19.27 -45.78 -11.82
C ASP A 78 -18.41 -44.50 -12.05
N SER A 79 -18.20 -43.70 -11.00
CA SER A 79 -17.53 -42.43 -11.13
C SER A 79 -16.02 -42.63 -11.32
N PRO A 80 -15.41 -41.95 -12.31
CA PRO A 80 -13.98 -42.01 -12.53
C PRO A 80 -13.20 -41.57 -11.28
N GLN A 81 -12.30 -42.40 -10.78
CA GLN A 81 -11.47 -42.05 -9.62
C GLN A 81 -10.26 -41.23 -10.08
N PHE A 82 -10.24 -39.96 -9.70
CA PHE A 82 -9.10 -39.07 -9.95
C PHE A 82 -8.20 -38.97 -8.73
N THR A 83 -6.90 -39.06 -8.94
CA THR A 83 -5.90 -38.92 -7.89
C THR A 83 -4.73 -38.09 -8.40
N MET A 84 -4.02 -37.41 -7.49
CA MET A 84 -2.86 -36.60 -7.83
C MET A 84 -1.68 -36.96 -6.94
N GLU A 85 -0.53 -37.16 -7.57
CA GLU A 85 0.75 -37.42 -6.93
C GLU A 85 1.69 -36.23 -7.15
N LEU A 86 2.24 -35.66 -6.07
CA LEU A 86 3.15 -34.51 -6.11
C LEU A 86 4.62 -34.95 -6.22
N ALA A 87 5.36 -34.36 -7.16
CA ALA A 87 6.80 -34.53 -7.28
C ALA A 87 7.57 -33.69 -6.24
N GLY A 88 8.74 -34.16 -5.80
CA GLY A 88 9.66 -33.37 -4.96
C GLY A 88 9.33 -33.32 -3.46
N THR A 89 8.42 -34.17 -2.98
CA THR A 89 7.99 -34.19 -1.57
C THR A 89 8.92 -34.97 -0.64
N GLU A 90 10.24 -34.82 -0.79
CA GLU A 90 11.26 -35.50 0.01
C GLU A 90 11.53 -34.75 1.35
N ALA A 91 11.19 -33.46 1.41
CA ALA A 91 11.66 -32.54 2.45
C ALA A 91 10.59 -32.06 3.46
N GLY A 92 9.53 -32.84 3.72
CA GLY A 92 8.57 -32.47 4.79
C GLY A 92 7.38 -33.41 4.96
N ASN A 93 6.62 -33.19 6.04
CA ASN A 93 5.36 -33.88 6.40
C ASN A 93 4.18 -33.56 5.44
N ILE A 94 4.44 -33.48 4.13
CA ILE A 94 3.45 -33.16 3.12
C ILE A 94 2.97 -34.48 2.51
N PRO A 95 1.65 -34.75 2.46
CA PRO A 95 1.13 -35.90 1.75
C PRO A 95 1.61 -35.92 0.30
N LYS A 96 2.09 -37.09 -0.16
CA LYS A 96 2.50 -37.30 -1.56
C LYS A 96 1.30 -37.52 -2.49
N CYS A 97 0.23 -38.16 -1.99
CA CYS A 97 -0.93 -38.54 -2.79
C CYS A 97 -2.21 -37.91 -2.25
N TYR A 98 -3.03 -37.39 -3.18
CA TYR A 98 -4.32 -36.78 -2.91
C TYR A 98 -5.38 -37.41 -3.79
N ASP A 99 -6.58 -37.54 -3.25
CA ASP A 99 -7.75 -37.93 -4.01
C ASP A 99 -8.45 -36.64 -4.52
N MET A 100 -9.05 -36.69 -5.70
CA MET A 100 -9.70 -35.55 -6.35
C MET A 100 -11.16 -35.89 -6.59
N ASP A 101 -12.06 -35.21 -5.88
CA ASP A 101 -13.50 -35.40 -6.05
C ASP A 101 -14.00 -34.52 -7.20
N MET A 102 -14.55 -35.14 -8.24
CA MET A 102 -15.09 -34.44 -9.40
C MET A 102 -16.52 -33.97 -9.14
N THR A 103 -16.80 -32.71 -9.47
CA THR A 103 -18.14 -32.10 -9.43
C THR A 103 -18.43 -31.41 -10.76
N THR A 104 -19.65 -31.63 -11.25
CA THR A 104 -20.20 -30.97 -12.46
C THR A 104 -21.33 -30.01 -12.13
N ASP A 105 -21.93 -30.13 -10.93
CA ASP A 105 -22.97 -29.24 -10.43
C ASP A 105 -22.34 -27.98 -9.81
N PHE A 106 -22.15 -26.96 -10.64
CA PHE A 106 -21.68 -25.65 -10.23
C PHE A 106 -22.17 -24.56 -11.18
N ILE A 107 -22.18 -23.31 -10.71
CA ILE A 107 -22.55 -22.14 -11.51
C ILE A 107 -21.59 -22.03 -12.70
N PRO A 108 -22.08 -21.93 -13.96
CA PRO A 108 -21.20 -21.81 -15.13
C PRO A 108 -20.15 -20.71 -14.97
N MET A 109 -18.89 -21.05 -15.23
CA MET A 109 -17.75 -20.16 -15.06
C MET A 109 -16.88 -20.13 -16.32
N SER A 110 -16.33 -18.96 -16.62
CA SER A 110 -15.34 -18.74 -17.68
C SER A 110 -14.06 -18.16 -17.10
N VAL A 111 -12.92 -18.54 -17.68
CA VAL A 111 -11.61 -18.07 -17.28
C VAL A 111 -11.20 -16.90 -18.17
N PHE A 112 -10.75 -15.81 -17.56
CA PHE A 112 -10.20 -14.66 -18.26
C PHE A 112 -8.72 -14.50 -17.91
N SER A 113 -7.93 -14.07 -18.87
CA SER A 113 -6.54 -13.66 -18.67
C SER A 113 -6.42 -12.16 -18.99
N ASP A 114 -5.65 -11.46 -18.16
CA ASP A 114 -5.27 -10.08 -18.37
C ASP A 114 -3.74 -10.01 -18.43
N THR A 115 -3.25 -9.35 -19.47
CA THR A 115 -1.82 -9.16 -19.68
C THR A 115 -1.41 -7.79 -19.14
N PRO A 116 -0.15 -7.58 -18.72
CA PRO A 116 0.32 -6.27 -18.26
C PRO A 116 0.15 -5.14 -19.29
N GLN A 117 -0.08 -5.49 -20.56
CA GLN A 117 -0.35 -4.57 -21.67
C GLN A 117 -1.84 -4.17 -21.77
N GLY A 118 -2.70 -4.65 -20.87
CA GLY A 118 -4.13 -4.37 -20.84
C GLY A 118 -4.94 -5.12 -21.90
N LYS A 119 -4.40 -6.20 -22.47
CA LYS A 119 -5.15 -7.09 -23.38
C LYS A 119 -5.87 -8.15 -22.56
N ILE A 120 -7.20 -8.17 -22.68
CA ILE A 120 -8.10 -9.14 -22.02
C ILE A 120 -8.49 -10.24 -23.02
N SER A 121 -8.41 -11.51 -22.60
CA SER A 121 -8.85 -12.66 -23.39
C SER A 121 -9.63 -13.68 -22.55
N VAL A 122 -10.61 -14.34 -23.17
CA VAL A 122 -11.29 -15.52 -22.63
C VAL A 122 -10.44 -16.74 -22.90
N GLU A 123 -10.06 -17.48 -21.86
CA GLU A 123 -9.21 -18.69 -21.95
C GLU A 123 -10.01 -20.00 -22.07
N GLY A 124 -11.28 -19.98 -21.65
CA GLY A 124 -12.17 -21.14 -21.77
C GLY A 124 -13.30 -21.17 -20.75
N LYS A 125 -14.09 -22.24 -20.80
CA LYS A 125 -15.19 -22.56 -19.90
C LYS A 125 -14.82 -23.68 -18.95
N ILE A 126 -15.20 -23.56 -17.68
CA ILE A 126 -14.93 -24.57 -16.67
C ILE A 126 -15.92 -25.71 -16.85
N LEU A 127 -15.41 -26.92 -17.14
CA LEU A 127 -16.23 -28.12 -17.38
C LEU A 127 -16.35 -28.99 -16.13
N ASN A 128 -15.21 -29.24 -15.48
CA ASN A 128 -15.13 -30.07 -14.27
C ASN A 128 -14.46 -29.28 -13.17
N LYS A 129 -15.04 -29.35 -11.98
CA LYS A 129 -14.45 -28.81 -10.76
C LYS A 129 -13.99 -29.99 -9.89
N PHE A 130 -12.76 -29.90 -9.40
CA PHE A 130 -12.13 -30.91 -8.58
C PHE A 130 -11.84 -30.34 -7.18
N ASP A 131 -12.29 -31.03 -6.14
CA ASP A 131 -11.93 -30.74 -4.77
C ASP A 131 -10.90 -31.77 -4.29
N MET A 132 -9.70 -31.31 -3.96
CA MET A 132 -8.59 -32.19 -3.56
C MET A 132 -8.60 -32.47 -2.06
N ARG A 133 -8.45 -33.74 -1.69
CA ARG A 133 -8.35 -34.19 -0.30
C ARG A 133 -7.11 -35.07 -0.08
N PRO A 134 -6.43 -34.96 1.07
CA PRO A 134 -5.35 -35.87 1.42
C PRO A 134 -5.86 -37.31 1.49
N ARG A 135 -5.13 -38.26 0.89
CA ARG A 135 -5.48 -39.67 0.97
C ARG A 135 -5.37 -40.17 2.42
N ASN A 136 -6.21 -41.15 2.78
CA ASN A 136 -6.29 -41.74 4.14
C ASN A 136 -4.94 -42.12 4.74
N GLN A 137 -4.02 -42.70 3.96
CA GLN A 137 -2.69 -43.12 4.44
C GLN A 137 -1.83 -41.96 4.96
N SER A 138 -2.10 -40.73 4.51
CA SER A 138 -1.35 -39.53 4.89
C SER A 138 -2.15 -38.56 5.76
N LEU A 139 -3.35 -38.96 6.19
CA LEU A 139 -4.27 -38.10 6.92
C LEU A 139 -3.73 -37.67 8.29
N GLU A 140 -3.01 -38.56 8.99
CA GLU A 140 -2.42 -38.25 10.30
C GLU A 140 -1.33 -37.17 10.21
N LEU A 141 -0.43 -37.29 9.22
CA LEU A 141 0.62 -36.32 8.97
C LEU A 141 0.04 -34.95 8.60
N TYR A 142 -0.98 -34.94 7.74
CA TYR A 142 -1.71 -33.73 7.40
C TYR A 142 -2.44 -33.13 8.60
N GLY A 143 -2.99 -33.97 9.49
CA GLY A 143 -3.61 -33.56 10.74
C GLY A 143 -2.63 -32.87 11.69
N LYS A 144 -1.42 -33.43 11.86
CA LYS A 144 -0.32 -32.81 12.63
C LYS A 144 0.05 -31.45 12.05
N LEU A 145 0.23 -31.36 10.73
CA LEU A 145 0.50 -30.10 10.04
C LEU A 145 -0.60 -29.05 10.25
N CYS A 146 -1.87 -29.46 10.20
CA CYS A 146 -2.99 -28.55 10.47
C CYS A 146 -2.97 -28.02 11.91
N ARG A 147 -2.65 -28.88 12.90
CA ARG A 147 -2.51 -28.49 14.31
C ARG A 147 -1.33 -27.55 14.53
N GLU A 148 -0.16 -27.86 13.98
CA GLU A 148 1.02 -26.99 14.05
C GLU A 148 0.73 -25.60 13.47
N ARG A 149 0.00 -25.55 12.35
CA ARG A 149 -0.43 -24.28 11.75
C ARG A 149 -1.33 -23.49 12.69
N THR A 150 -2.36 -24.14 13.24
CA THR A 150 -3.26 -23.49 14.22
C THR A 150 -2.48 -23.00 15.42
N ASN A 151 -1.59 -23.81 15.99
CA ASN A 151 -0.75 -23.43 17.12
C ASN A 151 0.13 -22.22 16.77
N LYS A 152 0.81 -22.24 15.63
CA LYS A 152 1.67 -21.14 15.17
C LYS A 152 0.90 -19.82 15.06
N TYR A 153 -0.34 -19.85 14.56
CA TYR A 153 -1.16 -18.64 14.42
C TYR A 153 -1.96 -18.28 15.66
N MET A 154 -2.15 -19.20 16.62
CA MET A 154 -2.74 -18.91 17.92
C MET A 154 -1.77 -18.25 18.89
N VAL A 155 -0.46 -18.32 18.64
CA VAL A 155 0.54 -17.55 19.39
C VAL A 155 0.36 -16.06 19.08
N LYS A 156 -0.13 -15.31 20.06
CA LYS A 156 -0.26 -13.86 19.97
C LYS A 156 1.14 -13.24 20.01
N ASN A 157 1.63 -12.76 18.86
CA ASN A 157 2.91 -12.04 18.80
C ASN A 157 2.87 -10.67 19.50
N ARG A 158 1.67 -10.13 19.76
CA ARG A 158 1.49 -8.89 20.51
C ARG A 158 1.58 -9.16 22.00
N GLN A 159 2.63 -8.65 22.63
CA GLN A 159 2.77 -8.63 24.09
C GLN A 159 2.20 -7.32 24.62
N ILE A 160 1.33 -7.40 25.63
CA ILE A 160 0.94 -6.24 26.43
C ILE A 160 2.08 -6.02 27.42
N GLN A 161 2.75 -4.88 27.31
CA GLN A 161 3.71 -4.45 28.31
C GLN A 161 2.96 -3.65 29.37
N VAL A 162 3.01 -4.11 30.62
CA VAL A 162 2.50 -3.36 31.76
C VAL A 162 3.53 -2.28 32.07
N ILE A 163 3.07 -1.03 32.11
CA ILE A 163 3.91 0.10 32.51
C ILE A 163 4.00 0.05 34.04
N ASP A 164 5.19 -0.27 34.56
CA ASP A 164 5.45 -0.40 36.00
C ASP A 164 5.34 0.95 36.74
N ASN A 165 5.61 2.06 36.03
CA ASN A 165 5.51 3.41 36.58
C ASN A 165 4.16 4.04 36.21
N ASP A 166 3.10 3.64 36.90
CA ASP A 166 1.72 4.12 36.71
C ASP A 166 1.43 5.50 37.33
N ASN A 167 2.47 6.16 37.85
CA ASN A 167 2.39 7.52 38.39
C ASN A 167 1.68 8.45 37.41
N GLY A 168 0.46 8.88 37.79
CA GLY A 168 -0.51 9.58 36.95
C GLY A 168 -0.07 10.91 36.33
N ALA A 169 1.18 11.32 36.50
CA ALA A 169 1.82 12.38 35.72
C ALA A 169 2.14 11.95 34.27
N HIS A 170 2.49 10.67 34.04
CA HIS A 170 2.82 10.14 32.70
C HIS A 170 1.61 9.60 31.94
N MET A 171 0.52 9.29 32.65
CA MET A 171 -0.71 8.71 32.09
C MET A 171 -1.81 9.74 31.79
N ARG A 172 -1.59 11.02 32.14
CA ARG A 172 -2.52 12.09 31.82
C ARG A 172 -2.18 12.69 30.45
N PRO A 173 -3.13 12.78 29.50
CA PRO A 173 -2.91 13.52 28.27
C PRO A 173 -2.62 14.98 28.64
N MET A 174 -1.44 15.47 28.24
CA MET A 174 -1.04 16.86 28.44
C MET A 174 -2.03 17.77 27.70
N PRO A 175 -2.73 18.68 28.39
CA PRO A 175 -3.59 19.66 27.72
C PRO A 175 -2.75 20.52 26.77
N GLY A 176 -3.01 20.43 25.46
CA GLY A 176 -2.40 21.30 24.43
C GLY A 176 -1.43 20.65 23.44
N MET A 177 -1.11 19.35 23.54
CA MET A 177 -0.17 18.70 22.60
C MET A 177 -0.90 18.03 21.43
N ILE A 178 -1.21 18.81 20.40
CA ILE A 178 -1.56 18.29 19.07
C ILE A 178 -0.27 17.76 18.45
N ILE A 179 -0.22 16.43 18.29
CA ILE A 179 0.59 15.60 17.38
C ILE A 179 1.53 16.40 16.45
N MET A 180 2.83 16.40 16.75
CA MET A 180 3.89 16.50 15.75
C MET A 180 4.61 15.15 15.70
N ALA A 181 4.53 14.51 14.54
CA ALA A 181 5.09 13.20 14.27
C ALA A 181 6.59 13.13 14.58
N SER A 182 6.98 12.02 15.19
CA SER A 182 8.34 11.64 15.54
C SER A 182 9.24 11.45 14.32
N GLY A 183 10.25 12.29 14.17
CA GLY A 183 11.47 12.02 13.40
C GLY A 183 12.69 12.17 14.33
N PRO A 184 13.79 11.42 14.12
CA PRO A 184 14.93 11.44 15.02
C PRO A 184 15.77 12.70 14.77
N SER A 185 15.65 13.70 15.62
CA SER A 185 16.53 14.86 15.60
C SER A 185 17.57 14.73 16.71
N ASP A 186 18.69 14.08 16.38
CA ASP A 186 19.97 14.44 16.97
C ASP A 186 20.22 15.92 16.68
N LYS A 187 20.17 16.74 17.73
CA LYS A 187 21.11 17.84 18.03
C LYS A 187 20.52 18.77 19.09
N LYS A 188 21.18 18.76 20.25
CA LYS A 188 21.41 19.88 21.18
C LYS A 188 20.60 21.16 20.89
N LYS A 189 19.74 21.54 21.85
CA LYS A 189 19.82 22.83 22.56
C LYS A 189 18.83 22.91 23.72
N THR A 190 19.43 22.97 24.91
CA THR A 190 19.02 23.70 26.14
C THR A 190 17.58 23.60 26.66
N PRO A 191 17.38 23.29 27.95
CA PRO A 191 16.06 23.32 28.57
C PRO A 191 15.59 24.77 28.67
N ALA A 192 14.58 25.14 27.88
CA ALA A 192 13.79 26.32 28.17
C ALA A 192 12.94 26.02 29.41
N ARG A 193 13.57 26.16 30.58
CA ARG A 193 12.84 26.44 31.82
C ARG A 193 11.95 27.64 31.53
N GLY A 194 10.64 27.42 31.53
CA GLY A 194 9.65 28.48 31.60
C GLY A 194 9.93 29.31 32.84
N THR A 195 10.72 30.36 32.65
CA THR A 195 10.85 31.42 33.63
C THR A 195 9.76 32.39 33.24
N GLU A 196 8.62 32.27 33.92
CA GLU A 196 7.69 33.38 34.05
C GLU A 196 8.42 34.50 34.80
N MET A 197 9.33 35.18 34.11
CA MET A 197 9.85 36.46 34.57
C MET A 197 8.68 37.40 34.38
N LYS A 198 8.14 37.90 35.50
CA LYS A 198 7.39 39.14 35.53
C LYS A 198 8.17 40.15 34.71
N ARG A 199 7.75 40.37 33.46
CA ARG A 199 8.33 41.35 32.55
C ARG A 199 8.03 42.72 33.15
N THR A 200 8.99 43.24 33.89
CA THR A 200 8.91 44.60 34.42
C THR A 200 8.91 45.55 33.24
N ARG A 201 7.85 46.36 33.13
CA ARG A 201 7.77 47.43 32.14
C ARG A 201 8.97 48.35 32.35
N ARG A 202 9.80 48.55 31.33
CA ARG A 202 10.85 49.56 31.40
C ARG A 202 10.25 50.96 31.46
N ASP A 203 11.03 51.90 31.96
CA ASP A 203 10.64 53.31 31.92
C ASP A 203 10.45 53.74 30.45
N ARG A 204 9.50 54.64 30.25
CA ARG A 204 9.11 55.07 28.90
C ARG A 204 10.26 55.79 28.20
N GLY A 205 11.00 56.67 28.88
CA GLY A 205 12.10 57.42 28.28
C GLY A 205 13.24 56.52 27.80
N GLU A 206 13.63 55.54 28.62
CA GLU A 206 14.66 54.56 28.26
C GLU A 206 14.25 53.70 27.06
N MET A 207 12.96 53.38 26.95
CA MET A 207 12.44 52.57 25.86
C MET A 207 12.44 53.33 24.52
N GLU A 208 12.19 54.63 24.54
CA GLU A 208 12.28 55.50 23.36
C GLU A 208 13.72 55.53 22.81
N GLU A 209 14.72 55.70 23.68
CA GLU A 209 16.15 55.64 23.29
C GLU A 209 16.55 54.29 22.67
N ILE A 210 16.09 53.18 23.25
CA ILE A 210 16.34 51.84 22.72
C ILE A 210 15.70 51.69 21.33
N VAL A 211 14.47 52.17 21.14
CA VAL A 211 13.80 52.13 19.85
C VAL A 211 14.58 52.92 18.80
N PHE A 212 15.03 54.15 19.11
CA PHE A 212 15.87 54.93 18.19
C PHE A 212 17.14 54.18 17.78
N LYS A 213 17.86 53.61 18.76
CA LYS A 213 19.06 52.80 18.51
C LYS A 213 18.79 51.56 17.64
N LEU A 214 17.63 50.94 17.79
CA LEU A 214 17.25 49.80 16.93
C LEU A 214 17.02 50.25 15.49
N PHE A 215 16.40 51.41 15.29
CA PHE A 215 16.15 51.97 13.96
C PHE A 215 17.40 52.52 13.27
N GLU A 216 18.47 52.84 14.01
CA GLU A 216 19.80 53.08 13.42
C GLU A 216 20.37 51.82 12.75
N ARG A 217 20.09 50.63 13.32
CA ARG A 217 20.59 49.35 12.76
C ARG A 217 19.88 48.98 11.46
N GLN A 218 18.58 49.24 11.35
CA GLN A 218 17.83 49.06 10.11
C GLN A 218 16.59 49.97 10.10
N PRO A 219 16.19 50.51 8.94
CA PRO A 219 15.14 51.53 8.84
C PRO A 219 13.72 51.00 9.14
N ASN A 220 13.52 49.68 9.10
CA ASN A 220 12.23 49.02 9.21
C ASN A 220 12.31 47.84 10.18
N TRP A 221 11.35 47.76 11.11
CA TRP A 221 11.30 46.70 12.11
C TRP A 221 9.90 46.08 12.20
N SER A 222 9.80 44.76 12.30
CA SER A 222 8.51 44.10 12.59
C SER A 222 8.21 44.12 14.10
N LEU A 223 6.92 44.14 14.46
CA LEU A 223 6.51 44.10 15.87
C LEU A 223 7.09 42.90 16.63
N ARG A 224 7.08 41.73 15.98
CA ARG A 224 7.61 40.49 16.54
C ARG A 224 9.10 40.61 16.89
N ASN A 225 9.88 41.21 16.01
CA ASN A 225 11.32 41.37 16.22
C ASN A 225 11.60 42.39 17.33
N LEU A 226 10.84 43.48 17.40
CA LEU A 226 10.98 44.47 18.47
C LEU A 226 10.63 43.88 19.85
N ILE A 227 9.60 43.02 19.94
CA ILE A 227 9.27 42.31 21.18
C ILE A 227 10.43 41.41 21.61
N GLN A 228 11.03 40.69 20.67
CA GLN A 228 12.14 39.78 20.97
C GLN A 228 13.40 40.54 21.41
N GLU A 229 13.71 41.67 20.76
CA GLU A 229 14.93 42.42 21.02
C GLU A 229 14.86 43.23 22.34
N THR A 230 13.66 43.65 22.73
CA THR A 230 13.44 44.53 23.89
C THR A 230 12.88 43.78 25.11
N ASP A 231 12.40 42.56 24.91
CA ASP A 231 11.67 41.73 25.86
C ASP A 231 10.51 42.46 26.59
N GLN A 232 9.92 43.46 25.91
CA GLN A 232 8.80 44.23 26.43
C GLN A 232 7.45 43.63 26.02
N PRO A 233 6.39 43.76 26.85
CA PRO A 233 5.05 43.34 26.47
C PRO A 233 4.55 44.04 25.21
N GLU A 234 3.87 43.30 24.34
CA GLU A 234 3.37 43.79 23.04
C GLU A 234 2.54 45.07 23.16
N GLN A 235 1.66 45.15 24.17
CA GLN A 235 0.79 46.31 24.36
C GLN A 235 1.59 47.57 24.69
N PHE A 236 2.59 47.47 25.57
CA PHE A 236 3.44 48.59 25.97
C PHE A 236 4.26 49.12 24.79
N LEU A 237 4.80 48.19 23.99
CA LEU A 237 5.55 48.54 22.80
C LEU A 237 4.68 49.21 21.74
N LYS A 238 3.42 48.75 21.55
CA LYS A 238 2.47 49.41 20.64
C LYS A 238 2.16 50.84 21.04
N ASP A 239 2.03 51.12 22.34
CA ASP A 239 1.75 52.48 22.83
C ASP A 239 2.93 53.42 22.51
N ILE A 240 4.17 52.96 22.67
CA ILE A 240 5.37 53.75 22.31
C ILE A 240 5.53 53.89 20.79
N LEU A 241 5.34 52.81 20.03
CA LEU A 241 5.43 52.84 18.57
C LEU A 241 4.35 53.70 17.93
N LYS A 242 3.18 53.84 18.56
CA LYS A 242 2.11 54.74 18.09
C LYS A 242 2.56 56.20 18.11
N ASP A 243 3.39 56.57 19.08
CA ASP A 243 3.85 57.94 19.27
C ASP A 243 5.08 58.24 18.39
N LEU A 244 6.00 57.28 18.25
CA LEU A 244 7.28 57.48 17.53
C LEU A 244 7.32 57.01 16.06
N CYS A 245 6.51 56.02 15.69
CA CYS A 245 6.62 55.31 14.42
C CYS A 245 5.37 55.41 13.55
N VAL A 246 5.53 55.13 12.25
CA VAL A 246 4.47 54.91 11.27
C VAL A 246 4.42 53.41 10.96
N TYR A 247 3.21 52.84 10.92
CA TYR A 247 3.01 51.45 10.55
C TYR A 247 2.76 51.31 9.05
N ASN A 248 3.61 50.54 8.38
CA ASN A 248 3.52 50.29 6.95
C ASN A 248 2.46 49.23 6.65
N ASN A 249 1.31 49.67 6.16
CA ASN A 249 0.16 48.81 5.85
C ASN A 249 0.20 48.17 4.44
N LYS A 250 1.06 48.66 3.54
CA LYS A 250 1.09 48.26 2.13
C LYS A 250 2.53 48.28 1.57
N GLY A 251 2.76 47.54 0.48
CA GLY A 251 4.04 47.48 -0.23
C GLY A 251 5.02 46.44 0.33
N ALA A 252 6.27 46.48 -0.15
CA ALA A 252 7.31 45.50 0.22
C ALA A 252 7.65 45.50 1.73
N ASN A 253 7.38 46.61 2.42
CA ASN A 253 7.60 46.79 3.86
C ASN A 253 6.32 46.59 4.69
N GLN A 254 5.28 45.96 4.12
CA GLN A 254 4.03 45.70 4.84
C GLN A 254 4.28 44.92 6.13
N GLY A 255 3.66 45.37 7.23
CA GLY A 255 3.81 44.73 8.54
C GLY A 255 5.01 45.20 9.35
N THR A 256 5.70 46.26 8.89
CA THR A 256 6.83 46.86 9.60
C THR A 256 6.49 48.26 10.12
N TYR A 257 7.21 48.68 11.16
CA TYR A 257 7.23 50.05 11.68
C TYR A 257 8.45 50.76 11.14
N GLU A 258 8.31 52.05 10.88
CA GLU A 258 9.39 52.98 10.55
C GLU A 258 9.28 54.23 11.42
N LEU A 259 10.39 54.84 11.82
CA LEU A 259 10.34 56.10 12.57
C LEU A 259 9.63 57.19 11.75
N LYS A 260 8.85 58.04 12.42
CA LYS A 260 8.29 59.24 11.78
C LYS A 260 9.43 60.08 11.17
N PRO A 261 9.20 60.72 10.02
CA PRO A 261 10.22 61.50 9.33
C PRO A 261 10.77 62.65 10.18
N GLU A 262 9.99 63.14 11.14
CA GLU A 262 10.38 64.16 12.12
C GLU A 262 11.55 63.71 13.02
N TYR A 263 11.63 62.43 13.36
CA TYR A 263 12.69 61.87 14.22
C TYR A 263 13.86 61.26 13.46
N ARG A 264 13.82 61.22 12.12
CA ARG A 264 14.96 60.75 11.30
C ARG A 264 16.10 61.78 11.20
N LYS A 265 15.94 63.00 11.74
CA LYS A 265 16.88 64.14 11.56
C LYS A 265 17.56 64.65 12.83
N SER A 266 17.47 63.96 13.96
CA SER A 266 18.19 64.32 15.18
C SER A 266 19.46 63.47 15.31
N GLY A 267 20.47 63.86 14.54
CA GLY A 267 21.80 63.25 14.51
C GLY A 267 22.79 64.22 13.85
N ASP A 268 22.84 65.45 14.39
CA ASP A 268 24.01 66.33 14.37
C ASP A 268 24.17 66.88 15.80
#